data_AF-A0A2E7LDQ1-F1
#
_entry.id   AF-A0A2E7LDQ1-F1
#
_cell.length_a   1.000
_cell.length_b   1.000
_cell.length_c   1.000
_cell.angle_alpha   90.00
_cell.angle_beta   90.00
_cell.angle_gamma   90.00
#
_symmetry.space_group_name_H-M   'P 1'
#
loop_
_entity.id
_entity.type
_entity.pdbx_description
1 polymer ?
#
loop_
_entity_poly.entity_id
_entity_poly.type
_entity_poly.pdbx_seq_one_letter_code
_entity_poly.pdbx_strand_id
1 'polypeptide(L)'
;MTDATVTSPDVVAEAATDGADGPSVGRLRLWPATLLLLSQLPAWWLLPQLAPDSMLNLFRPFLVPGATTLLLIMWWLLASRASWRERLAGCGLWVALLLIALQCADASLGFVFPVFAGSATAQAAVLALHIPTSRRRSRLLALGAILLVCGGFQTVRLAGMSGAMMPQFISRWGKSHEEALLARRSADTTTARTTEVKLVLPAQPAADDWPGFRGPRRDSHVDRLQISTDWEAAPPQELWRTAVGPGWSSFCAVGDWLFTQEQLGEEELVVCRSAQNGKQQWVNRVTARFEESVGGPGPRATPTFDNGQLFTTGATGIVQCIDPMNGSTIWKRDLVQDSAANIPMWGFSSSPLPSGDLVCVFAGGTGAGVIAYNRQDGSIVWKQGQGSHCYTSAHLAEFDGLPQLLMFSDWGLQSLDVRNGEILWQRELVSSGNRITQPLLLPPNDVVLSAGYGEGARRWQITRQAETNEWQITEIWASRYLKPFFNDGVFYRDHIYGFDGKFLTCIDAATGKRAWKRARRRGSYGHGQLLLLTAQSLLLIQAEDGALALVEATPQEHRELARLPALNAKTWNHPIIAQGKLFVRNGEEAVCFQLPATSAPETP
;
A
#
# COMPACT_ATOMS: atom_id res chain seq x y z
N MET A 1 -56.70 94.70 31.51
CA MET A 1 -55.57 94.87 32.44
C MET A 1 -54.51 93.87 32.01
N THR A 2 -53.70 94.17 30.97
CA THR A 2 -52.44 94.96 31.01
C THR A 2 -51.49 94.40 32.08
N ASP A 3 -50.30 93.86 31.80
CA ASP A 3 -49.36 94.25 30.74
C ASP A 3 -48.55 93.07 30.19
N ALA A 4 -48.26 93.22 28.89
CA ALA A 4 -47.23 92.52 28.15
C ALA A 4 -45.97 93.39 28.09
N THR A 5 -44.80 92.79 27.87
CA THR A 5 -43.70 93.32 27.01
C THR A 5 -42.59 92.26 26.99
N VAL A 6 -42.45 91.43 25.94
CA VAL A 6 -41.90 91.70 24.60
C VAL A 6 -40.38 91.93 24.63
N THR A 7 -39.63 91.01 24.03
CA THR A 7 -38.70 91.30 22.90
C THR A 7 -38.03 90.04 22.36
N SER A 8 -38.26 89.77 21.08
CA SER A 8 -37.33 89.11 20.14
C SER A 8 -36.99 90.17 19.08
N PRO A 9 -35.82 90.13 18.41
CA PRO A 9 -35.81 89.58 17.04
C PRO A 9 -34.50 88.92 16.54
N ASP A 10 -34.68 88.04 15.54
CA ASP A 10 -33.85 87.67 14.38
C ASP A 10 -32.45 87.03 14.60
N VAL A 11 -32.03 85.95 13.91
CA VAL A 11 -31.85 85.81 12.45
C VAL A 11 -31.88 84.33 11.98
N VAL A 12 -32.40 84.16 10.77
CA VAL A 12 -32.45 83.03 9.82
C VAL A 12 -31.17 82.17 9.67
N ALA A 13 -31.31 80.83 9.62
CA ALA A 13 -30.84 79.94 8.52
C ALA A 13 -30.82 78.44 8.90
N GLU A 14 -31.67 77.67 8.21
CA GLU A 14 -31.40 76.35 7.59
C GLU A 14 -30.10 75.60 7.95
N ALA A 15 -30.22 74.37 8.48
CA ALA A 15 -29.77 73.12 7.81
C ALA A 15 -29.58 71.94 8.79
N ALA A 16 -30.11 70.79 8.36
CA ALA A 16 -29.64 69.43 8.60
C ALA A 16 -29.62 68.88 10.04
N THR A 17 -30.61 68.04 10.32
CA THR A 17 -30.48 66.87 11.19
C THR A 17 -29.42 65.92 10.63
N ASP A 18 -28.24 65.86 11.24
CA ASP A 18 -27.29 64.76 11.03
C ASP A 18 -27.29 63.85 12.26
N GLY A 19 -27.71 62.60 12.03
CA GLY A 19 -27.54 61.51 12.98
C GLY A 19 -26.07 61.12 13.07
N ALA A 20 -25.55 61.05 14.29
CA ALA A 20 -24.29 60.41 14.56
C ALA A 20 -24.54 58.91 14.81
N ASP A 21 -24.57 58.15 13.71
CA ASP A 21 -24.35 56.72 13.68
C ASP A 21 -23.08 56.38 14.46
N GLY A 22 -23.19 55.51 15.47
CA GLY A 22 -22.03 54.79 16.00
C GLY A 22 -21.41 53.93 14.88
N PRO A 23 -20.10 53.63 14.93
CA PRO A 23 -19.41 52.93 13.84
C PRO A 23 -20.12 51.59 13.56
N SER A 24 -20.72 51.49 12.38
CA SER A 24 -21.35 50.26 11.91
C SER A 24 -20.29 49.18 11.79
N VAL A 25 -20.33 48.20 12.71
CA VAL A 25 -19.50 47.00 12.63
C VAL A 25 -19.84 46.32 11.31
N GLY A 26 -18.92 46.37 10.34
CA GLY A 26 -19.12 45.78 9.02
C GLY A 26 -19.45 44.30 9.17
N ARG A 27 -20.68 43.90 8.80
CA ARG A 27 -21.10 42.50 8.83
C ARG A 27 -20.12 41.65 8.01
N LEU A 28 -19.66 40.54 8.61
CA LEU A 28 -18.78 39.57 7.97
C LEU A 28 -19.35 39.13 6.62
N ARG A 29 -18.50 39.07 5.59
CA ARG A 29 -18.89 38.54 4.28
C ARG A 29 -18.80 37.01 4.29
N LEU A 30 -19.87 36.32 4.71
CA LEU A 30 -19.86 34.87 4.87
C LEU A 30 -20.05 34.08 3.56
N TRP A 31 -20.65 34.69 2.52
CA TRP A 31 -20.93 34.00 1.25
C TRP A 31 -19.69 33.40 0.55
N PRO A 32 -18.49 34.01 0.54
CA PRO A 32 -17.31 33.40 -0.08
C PRO A 32 -16.87 32.14 0.67
N ALA A 33 -16.93 32.15 2.01
CA ALA A 33 -16.64 30.97 2.82
C ALA A 33 -17.64 29.85 2.53
N THR A 34 -18.94 30.17 2.42
CA THR A 34 -19.96 29.19 2.03
C THR A 34 -19.69 28.58 0.64
N LEU A 35 -19.29 29.39 -0.34
CA LEU A 35 -18.93 28.87 -1.68
C LEU A 35 -17.68 27.98 -1.64
N LEU A 36 -16.66 28.33 -0.84
CA LEU A 36 -15.47 27.50 -0.65
C LEU A 36 -15.79 26.15 0.02
N LEU A 37 -16.77 26.12 0.93
CA LEU A 37 -17.26 24.86 1.50
C LEU A 37 -18.00 24.03 0.46
N LEU A 38 -18.90 24.65 -0.31
CA LEU A 38 -19.68 23.95 -1.33
C LEU A 38 -18.82 23.45 -2.49
N SER A 39 -17.70 24.10 -2.80
CA SER A 39 -16.79 23.68 -3.88
C SER A 39 -16.06 22.36 -3.60
N GLN A 40 -16.04 21.89 -2.35
CA GLN A 40 -15.51 20.56 -2.02
C GLN A 40 -16.29 19.43 -2.69
N LEU A 41 -17.62 19.56 -2.79
CA LEU A 41 -18.50 18.54 -3.38
C LEU A 41 -18.17 18.25 -4.85
N PRO A 42 -18.11 19.26 -5.76
CA PRO A 42 -17.71 19.02 -7.13
C PRO A 42 -16.24 18.62 -7.22
N ALA A 43 -15.33 19.13 -6.39
CA ALA A 43 -13.93 18.66 -6.40
C ALA A 43 -13.82 17.17 -6.06
N TRP A 44 -14.59 16.71 -5.06
CA TRP A 44 -14.68 15.31 -4.70
C TRP A 44 -15.24 14.47 -5.85
N TRP A 45 -16.27 14.95 -6.54
CA TRP A 45 -16.92 14.18 -7.61
C TRP A 45 -16.18 14.24 -8.97
N LEU A 46 -15.56 15.37 -9.32
CA LEU A 46 -14.94 15.62 -10.62
C LEU A 46 -13.52 15.05 -10.73
N LEU A 47 -12.69 15.14 -9.68
CA LEU A 47 -11.30 14.66 -9.74
C LEU A 47 -11.16 13.18 -10.15
N PRO A 48 -11.99 12.24 -9.65
CA PRO A 48 -11.96 10.85 -10.10
C PRO A 48 -12.36 10.66 -11.57
N GLN A 49 -13.12 11.59 -12.14
CA GLN A 49 -13.58 11.50 -13.52
C GLN A 49 -12.57 12.10 -14.48
N LEU A 50 -12.00 13.25 -14.11
CA LEU A 50 -11.04 13.99 -14.93
C LEU A 50 -9.67 13.33 -14.92
N ALA A 51 -9.22 12.84 -13.76
CA ALA A 51 -7.86 12.35 -13.58
C ALA A 51 -7.81 11.09 -12.67
N PRO A 52 -8.54 10.01 -13.01
CA PRO A 52 -8.72 8.82 -12.17
C PRO A 52 -7.42 8.17 -11.70
N ASP A 53 -6.39 8.21 -12.53
CA ASP A 53 -5.13 7.51 -12.30
C ASP A 53 -3.99 8.48 -11.94
N SER A 54 -4.32 9.70 -11.51
CA SER A 54 -3.34 10.73 -11.14
C SER A 54 -3.04 10.74 -9.64
N MET A 55 -1.85 11.26 -9.30
CA MET A 55 -1.50 11.59 -7.91
C MET A 55 -2.53 12.52 -7.25
N LEU A 56 -3.08 13.47 -8.01
CA LEU A 56 -4.13 14.36 -7.51
C LEU A 56 -5.37 13.59 -7.05
N ASN A 57 -5.78 12.55 -7.80
CA ASN A 57 -6.91 11.72 -7.40
C ASN A 57 -6.56 10.75 -6.27
N LEU A 58 -5.35 10.19 -6.26
CA LEU A 58 -4.86 9.32 -5.20
C LEU A 58 -4.84 10.05 -3.85
N PHE A 59 -4.27 11.26 -3.81
CA PHE A 59 -4.19 12.08 -2.60
C PHE A 59 -5.39 13.00 -2.36
N ARG A 60 -6.45 12.88 -3.18
CA ARG A 60 -7.68 13.69 -3.08
C ARG A 60 -8.28 13.76 -1.66
N PRO A 61 -8.32 12.66 -0.84
CA PRO A 61 -8.82 12.74 0.52
C PRO A 61 -8.09 13.74 1.40
N PHE A 62 -6.85 14.07 1.07
CA PHE A 62 -6.03 15.00 1.83
C PHE A 62 -5.98 16.37 1.15
N LEU A 63 -5.82 16.38 -0.18
CA LEU A 63 -5.69 17.61 -0.95
C LEU A 63 -6.95 18.47 -0.91
N VAL A 64 -8.14 17.87 -1.06
CA VAL A 64 -9.39 18.63 -1.07
C VAL A 64 -9.65 19.29 0.29
N PRO A 65 -9.67 18.56 1.42
CA PRO A 65 -9.89 19.18 2.74
C PRO A 65 -8.77 20.17 3.11
N GLY A 66 -7.51 19.84 2.80
CA GLY A 66 -6.36 20.70 3.06
C GLY A 66 -6.42 22.01 2.28
N ALA A 67 -6.65 21.94 0.97
CA ALA A 67 -6.77 23.13 0.12
C ALA A 67 -7.95 24.02 0.55
N THR A 68 -9.11 23.44 0.89
CA THR A 68 -10.23 24.23 1.38
C THR A 68 -9.91 24.90 2.72
N THR A 69 -9.21 24.22 3.62
CA THR A 69 -8.76 24.82 4.89
C THR A 69 -7.88 26.04 4.64
N LEU A 70 -6.89 25.92 3.74
CA LEU A 70 -6.01 27.04 3.38
C LEU A 70 -6.80 28.20 2.76
N LEU A 71 -7.73 27.92 1.84
CA LEU A 71 -8.56 28.95 1.22
C LEU A 71 -9.49 29.64 2.23
N LEU A 72 -10.02 28.91 3.22
CA LEU A 72 -10.81 29.49 4.31
C LEU A 72 -9.95 30.40 5.20
N ILE A 73 -8.72 30.00 5.52
CA ILE A 73 -7.77 30.85 6.26
C ILE A 73 -7.43 32.11 5.47
N MET A 74 -7.15 31.99 4.17
CA MET A 74 -6.90 33.14 3.30
C MET A 74 -8.11 34.08 3.24
N TRP A 75 -9.32 33.54 3.08
CA TRP A 75 -10.55 34.33 3.14
C TRP A 75 -10.69 35.05 4.49
N TRP A 76 -10.44 34.35 5.60
CA TRP A 76 -10.52 34.92 6.94
C TRP A 76 -9.57 36.10 7.11
N LEU A 77 -8.32 35.94 6.66
CA LEU A 77 -7.26 36.93 6.82
C LEU A 77 -7.37 38.11 5.84
N LEU A 78 -7.92 37.91 4.64
CA LEU A 78 -7.86 38.90 3.56
C LEU A 78 -9.22 39.49 3.18
N ALA A 79 -10.31 38.72 3.27
CA ALA A 79 -11.58 39.05 2.62
C ALA A 79 -12.82 39.03 3.54
N SER A 80 -12.67 38.60 4.80
CA SER A 80 -13.78 38.44 5.77
C SER A 80 -14.46 39.75 6.19
N ARG A 81 -13.80 40.91 5.99
CA ARG A 81 -14.10 42.23 6.60
C ARG A 81 -13.97 42.28 8.12
N ALA A 82 -13.48 41.23 8.77
CA ALA A 82 -13.14 41.27 10.18
C ALA A 82 -12.01 42.30 10.42
N SER A 83 -12.04 42.95 11.57
CA SER A 83 -10.95 43.81 12.03
C SER A 83 -9.67 42.99 12.26
N TRP A 84 -8.50 43.63 12.24
CA TRP A 84 -7.23 42.93 12.46
C TRP A 84 -7.17 42.17 13.78
N ARG A 85 -7.75 42.73 14.86
CA ARG A 85 -7.84 42.07 16.17
C ARG A 85 -8.69 40.81 16.13
N GLU A 86 -9.85 40.87 15.46
CA GLU A 86 -10.73 39.71 15.29
C GLU A 86 -10.07 38.62 14.43
N ARG A 87 -9.34 39.01 13.38
CA ARG A 87 -8.60 38.06 12.53
C ARG A 87 -7.61 37.25 13.36
N LEU A 88 -6.76 37.94 14.13
CA LEU A 88 -5.78 37.31 15.01
C LEU A 88 -6.44 36.45 16.09
N ALA A 89 -7.52 36.94 16.71
CA ALA A 89 -8.26 36.19 17.73
C ALA A 89 -8.90 34.91 17.15
N GLY A 90 -9.47 34.99 15.95
CA GLY A 90 -10.06 33.83 15.27
C GLY A 90 -9.02 32.76 14.90
N CYS A 91 -7.86 33.18 14.37
CA CYS A 91 -6.75 32.26 14.11
C CYS A 91 -6.20 31.66 15.39
N GLY A 92 -6.01 32.46 16.44
CA GLY A 92 -5.54 31.99 17.74
C GLY A 92 -6.50 30.98 18.37
N LEU A 93 -7.81 31.23 18.30
CA LEU A 93 -8.83 30.29 18.77
C LEU A 93 -8.82 28.99 17.98
N TRP A 94 -8.70 29.06 16.65
CA TRP A 94 -8.63 27.87 15.80
C TRP A 94 -7.38 27.03 16.10
N VAL A 95 -6.21 27.66 16.25
CA VAL A 95 -4.98 26.97 16.66
C VAL A 95 -5.12 26.35 18.05
N ALA A 96 -5.70 27.07 19.02
CA ALA A 96 -5.93 26.53 20.36
C ALA A 96 -6.85 25.29 20.33
N LEU A 97 -7.93 25.32 19.53
CA LEU A 97 -8.82 24.18 19.35
C LEU A 97 -8.11 22.98 18.70
N LEU A 98 -7.23 23.23 17.72
CA LEU A 98 -6.44 22.17 17.10
C LEU A 98 -5.44 21.55 18.05
N LEU A 99 -4.76 22.35 18.88
CA LEU A 99 -3.86 21.84 19.90
C LEU A 99 -4.64 20.98 20.90
N ILE A 100 -5.74 21.49 21.46
CA ILE A 100 -6.60 20.71 22.38
C ILE A 100 -7.05 19.39 21.73
N ALA A 101 -7.51 19.44 20.48
CA ALA A 101 -7.92 18.24 19.76
C ALA A 101 -6.73 17.27 19.53
N LEU A 102 -5.52 17.78 19.28
CA LEU A 102 -4.31 16.98 19.11
C LEU A 102 -3.91 16.26 20.40
N GLN A 103 -3.99 16.94 21.55
CA GLN A 103 -3.73 16.32 22.86
C GLN A 103 -4.70 15.17 23.18
N CYS A 104 -5.91 15.18 22.63
CA CYS A 104 -6.91 14.15 22.86
C CYS A 104 -6.97 13.08 21.75
N ALA A 105 -6.31 13.34 20.62
CA ALA A 105 -6.29 12.46 19.46
C ALA A 105 -5.52 11.16 19.76
N ASP A 106 -5.95 10.07 19.14
CA ASP A 106 -5.17 8.84 19.15
C ASP A 106 -3.90 9.00 18.30
N ALA A 107 -2.77 8.48 18.78
CA ALA A 107 -1.48 8.62 18.11
C ALA A 107 -1.48 8.04 16.68
N SER A 108 -2.31 7.02 16.42
CA SER A 108 -2.47 6.41 15.09
C SER A 108 -2.94 7.39 14.00
N LEU A 109 -3.60 8.50 14.38
CA LEU A 109 -4.08 9.47 13.40
C LEU A 109 -2.94 10.25 12.73
N GLY A 110 -1.75 10.31 13.34
CA GLY A 110 -0.53 10.85 12.73
C GLY A 110 -0.75 12.11 11.85
N PHE A 111 -0.31 12.04 10.60
CA PHE A 111 -0.48 13.14 9.62
C PHE A 111 -1.92 13.33 9.11
N VAL A 112 -2.79 12.33 9.29
CA VAL A 112 -4.22 12.41 8.91
C VAL A 112 -4.93 13.42 9.81
N PHE A 113 -4.55 13.47 11.10
CA PHE A 113 -5.15 14.38 12.07
C PHE A 113 -5.16 15.85 11.61
N PRO A 114 -4.02 16.52 11.33
CA PRO A 114 -4.04 17.95 11.00
C PRO A 114 -4.85 18.27 9.75
N VAL A 115 -4.91 17.36 8.77
CA VAL A 115 -5.68 17.55 7.54
C VAL A 115 -7.19 17.50 7.81
N PHE A 116 -7.64 16.43 8.48
CA PHE A 116 -9.07 16.21 8.69
C PHE A 116 -9.62 17.05 9.85
N ALA A 117 -8.91 17.14 10.97
CA ALA A 117 -9.30 17.98 12.10
C ALA A 117 -9.20 19.46 11.73
N GLY A 118 -8.12 19.88 11.05
CA GLY A 118 -7.96 21.23 10.51
C GLY A 118 -9.13 21.64 9.63
N SER A 119 -9.50 20.79 8.68
CA SER A 119 -10.64 21.04 7.82
C SER A 119 -11.94 21.08 8.63
N ALA A 120 -12.28 20.02 9.37
CA ALA A 120 -13.55 19.92 10.06
C ALA A 120 -13.79 21.08 11.04
N THR A 121 -12.75 21.50 11.78
CA THR A 121 -12.83 22.65 12.70
C THR A 121 -12.98 23.98 11.97
N ALA A 122 -12.27 24.20 10.86
CA ALA A 122 -12.44 25.40 10.04
C ALA A 122 -13.86 25.48 9.46
N GLN A 123 -14.41 24.35 8.98
CA GLN A 123 -15.77 24.27 8.48
C GLN A 123 -16.81 24.55 9.58
N ALA A 124 -16.63 23.93 10.76
CA ALA A 124 -17.50 24.16 11.91
C ALA A 124 -17.47 25.61 12.38
N ALA A 125 -16.30 26.26 12.37
CA ALA A 125 -16.16 27.67 12.69
C ALA A 125 -16.93 28.56 11.70
N VAL A 126 -16.83 28.29 10.39
CA VAL A 126 -17.59 29.04 9.37
C VAL A 126 -19.09 28.86 9.55
N LEU A 127 -19.57 27.65 9.82
CA LEU A 127 -20.99 27.38 10.07
C LEU A 127 -21.48 28.08 11.35
N ALA A 128 -20.67 28.10 12.40
CA ALA A 128 -20.96 28.81 13.65
C ALA A 128 -21.14 30.32 13.44
N LEU A 129 -20.43 30.93 12.48
CA LEU A 129 -20.58 32.35 12.16
C LEU A 129 -21.93 32.70 11.50
N HIS A 130 -22.63 31.72 10.91
CA HIS A 130 -23.99 31.90 10.38
C HIS A 130 -25.06 31.84 11.48
N ILE A 131 -24.72 31.38 12.69
CA ILE A 131 -25.66 31.23 13.79
C ILE A 131 -25.80 32.59 14.51
N PRO A 132 -27.01 33.16 14.64
CA PRO A 132 -27.22 34.45 15.30
C PRO A 132 -26.78 34.41 16.76
N THR A 133 -25.70 35.11 17.11
CA THR A 133 -25.12 35.13 18.46
C THR A 133 -25.87 36.03 19.45
N SER A 134 -27.00 36.63 19.05
CA SER A 134 -27.80 37.51 19.92
C SER A 134 -28.47 36.77 21.08
N ARG A 135 -28.60 35.44 21.01
CA ARG A 135 -29.22 34.60 22.04
C ARG A 135 -28.20 33.65 22.66
N ARG A 136 -28.20 33.54 24.00
CA ARG A 136 -27.32 32.62 24.75
C ARG A 136 -27.41 31.17 24.25
N ARG A 137 -28.61 30.68 23.94
CA ARG A 137 -28.84 29.34 23.37
C ARG A 137 -28.11 29.13 22.05
N SER A 138 -28.15 30.12 21.15
CA SER A 138 -27.49 30.04 19.85
C SER A 138 -25.96 30.01 19.96
N ARG A 139 -25.37 30.75 20.91
CA ARG A 139 -23.93 30.68 21.20
C ARG A 139 -23.53 29.30 21.73
N LEU A 140 -24.33 28.72 22.63
CA LEU A 140 -24.10 27.38 23.15
C LEU A 140 -24.22 26.31 22.08
N LEU A 141 -25.16 26.45 21.14
CA LEU A 141 -25.31 25.54 20.00
C LEU A 141 -24.10 25.60 19.05
N ALA A 142 -23.64 26.80 18.70
CA ALA A 142 -22.46 26.99 17.86
C ALA A 142 -21.19 26.40 18.51
N LEU A 143 -20.98 26.69 19.80
CA LEU A 143 -19.87 26.13 20.57
C LEU A 143 -19.97 24.60 20.69
N GLY A 144 -21.18 24.09 20.96
CA GLY A 144 -21.45 22.65 21.05
C GLY A 144 -21.18 21.92 19.74
N ALA A 145 -21.53 22.51 18.60
CA ALA A 145 -21.25 21.92 17.28
C ALA A 145 -19.74 21.85 16.98
N ILE A 146 -19.00 22.92 17.30
CA ILE A 146 -17.52 22.94 17.18
C ILE A 146 -16.91 21.87 18.09
N LEU A 147 -17.34 21.83 19.36
CA LEU A 147 -16.85 20.83 20.32
C LEU A 147 -17.21 19.40 19.93
N LEU A 148 -18.38 19.17 19.33
CA LEU A 148 -18.79 17.86 18.83
C LEU A 148 -17.89 17.40 17.67
N VAL A 149 -17.57 18.30 16.73
CA VAL A 149 -16.65 18.03 15.63
C VAL A 149 -15.23 17.76 16.13
N CYS A 150 -14.73 18.56 17.07
CA CYS A 150 -13.45 18.32 17.74
C CYS A 150 -13.44 17.00 18.52
N GLY A 151 -14.52 16.72 19.25
CA GLY A 151 -14.69 15.53 20.08
C GLY A 151 -14.84 14.24 19.27
N GLY A 152 -15.40 14.31 18.06
CA GLY A 152 -15.55 13.16 17.17
C GLY A 152 -14.22 12.45 16.87
N PHE A 153 -13.14 13.21 16.67
CA PHE A 153 -11.79 12.65 16.47
C PHE A 153 -11.22 11.94 17.70
N GLN A 154 -11.78 12.18 18.90
CA GLN A 154 -11.39 11.46 20.13
C GLN A 154 -12.03 10.08 20.23
N THR A 155 -13.05 9.81 19.42
CA THR A 155 -13.80 8.55 19.44
C THR A 155 -13.29 7.51 18.43
N VAL A 156 -12.38 7.93 17.55
CA VAL A 156 -11.83 7.12 16.47
C VAL A 156 -10.32 6.98 16.56
N ARG A 157 -9.81 5.89 16.00
CA ARG A 157 -8.39 5.68 15.70
C ARG A 157 -8.23 5.24 14.25
N LEU A 158 -7.05 5.43 13.68
CA LEU A 158 -6.75 5.00 12.32
C LEU A 158 -6.35 3.52 12.33
N ALA A 159 -7.10 2.67 11.63
CA ALA A 159 -6.72 1.27 11.42
C ALA A 159 -5.71 1.09 10.27
N GLY A 160 -5.58 2.11 9.41
CA GLY A 160 -4.66 2.16 8.29
C GLY A 160 -5.29 2.86 7.09
N MET A 161 -4.72 2.65 5.90
CA MET A 161 -5.28 3.14 4.63
C MET A 161 -5.53 2.01 3.65
N SER A 162 -6.54 2.17 2.80
CA SER A 162 -6.66 1.38 1.55
C SER A 162 -5.54 1.75 0.58
N GLY A 163 -5.27 0.95 -0.44
CA GLY A 163 -4.32 1.27 -1.50
C GLY A 163 -4.72 2.51 -2.30
N ALA A 164 -6.01 2.89 -2.29
CA ALA A 164 -6.49 4.15 -2.84
C ALA A 164 -6.28 5.36 -1.90
N MET A 165 -5.49 5.22 -0.83
CA MET A 165 -5.20 6.25 0.18
C MET A 165 -6.44 6.78 0.95
N MET A 166 -7.52 6.00 1.00
CA MET A 166 -8.65 6.29 1.88
C MET A 166 -8.32 5.87 3.33
N PRO A 167 -8.44 6.76 4.33
CA PRO A 167 -8.26 6.40 5.73
C PRO A 167 -9.38 5.49 6.22
N GLN A 168 -9.04 4.46 6.98
CA GLN A 168 -9.97 3.53 7.62
C GLN A 168 -10.04 3.84 9.11
N PHE A 169 -11.18 4.34 9.57
CA PHE A 169 -11.40 4.67 10.97
C PHE A 169 -12.12 3.54 11.69
N ILE A 170 -11.63 3.20 12.88
CA ILE A 170 -12.29 2.27 13.79
C ILE A 170 -12.55 2.97 15.13
N SER A 171 -13.44 2.41 15.93
CA SER A 171 -13.66 2.91 17.29
C SER A 171 -12.36 2.87 18.10
N ARG A 172 -12.09 3.95 18.83
CA ARG A 172 -10.92 4.05 19.72
C ARG A 172 -10.92 2.99 20.81
N TRP A 173 -12.10 2.56 21.26
CA TRP A 173 -12.26 1.59 22.34
C TRP A 173 -12.44 0.15 21.85
N GLY A 174 -12.54 -0.06 20.53
CA GLY A 174 -12.52 -1.41 19.96
C GLY A 174 -11.11 -1.99 20.08
N LYS A 175 -10.99 -3.29 20.34
CA LYS A 175 -9.68 -3.96 20.29
C LYS A 175 -9.21 -4.11 18.85
N SER A 176 -7.92 -3.94 18.61
CA SER A 176 -7.34 -4.25 17.29
C SER A 176 -7.29 -5.76 17.14
N HIS A 177 -7.15 -6.24 15.90
CA HIS A 177 -6.94 -7.67 15.68
C HIS A 177 -5.68 -8.18 16.40
N GLU A 178 -4.58 -7.41 16.32
CA GLU A 178 -3.33 -7.72 17.03
C GLU A 178 -3.53 -7.80 18.55
N GLU A 179 -4.21 -6.82 19.16
CA GLU A 179 -4.54 -6.82 20.59
C GLU A 179 -5.42 -8.02 20.98
N ALA A 180 -6.39 -8.38 20.14
CA ALA A 180 -7.24 -9.54 20.36
C ALA A 180 -6.44 -10.84 20.27
N LEU A 181 -5.50 -10.94 19.31
CA LEU A 181 -4.63 -12.10 19.13
C LEU A 181 -3.65 -12.26 20.31
N LEU A 182 -3.04 -11.17 20.76
CA LEU A 182 -2.19 -11.12 21.96
C LEU A 182 -2.97 -11.60 23.19
N ALA A 183 -4.17 -11.05 23.42
CA ALA A 183 -5.01 -11.43 24.55
C ALA A 183 -5.40 -12.92 24.52
N ARG A 184 -5.69 -13.48 23.34
CA ARG A 184 -5.97 -14.92 23.18
C ARG A 184 -4.75 -15.76 23.51
N ARG A 185 -3.57 -15.41 22.99
CA ARG A 185 -2.32 -16.15 23.27
C ARG A 185 -1.93 -16.10 24.75
N SER A 186 -2.15 -14.97 25.44
CA SER A 186 -1.94 -14.87 26.89
C SER A 186 -2.96 -15.70 27.70
N ALA A 187 -4.18 -15.89 27.20
CA ALA A 187 -5.18 -16.73 27.85
C ALA A 187 -4.91 -18.24 27.62
N ASP A 188 -4.38 -18.60 26.46
CA ASP A 188 -4.04 -19.97 26.06
C ASP A 188 -2.74 -20.52 26.71
N THR A 189 -2.34 -20.03 27.89
CA THR A 189 -1.18 -20.51 28.66
C THR A 189 -1.31 -21.98 29.13
N THR A 190 -2.38 -22.69 28.74
CA THR A 190 -2.46 -24.14 28.91
C THR A 190 -1.44 -24.78 28.01
N THR A 191 -0.43 -25.43 28.61
CA THR A 191 0.67 -26.15 27.97
C THR A 191 0.13 -27.30 27.11
N ALA A 192 -0.46 -27.00 25.96
CA ALA A 192 -0.74 -27.99 24.95
C ALA A 192 0.63 -28.50 24.50
N ARG A 193 0.99 -29.71 24.95
CA ARG A 193 2.12 -30.46 24.41
C ARG A 193 1.95 -30.50 22.90
N THR A 194 2.66 -29.63 22.19
CA THR A 194 2.80 -29.74 20.75
C THR A 194 3.42 -31.10 20.53
N THR A 195 2.66 -32.05 19.99
CA THR A 195 3.25 -33.29 19.50
C THR A 195 4.33 -32.86 18.52
N GLU A 196 5.58 -33.13 18.85
CA GLU A 196 6.74 -32.74 18.06
C GLU A 196 6.69 -33.55 16.76
N VAL A 197 5.94 -33.05 15.78
CA VAL A 197 5.91 -33.64 14.44
C VAL A 197 7.28 -33.35 13.87
N LYS A 198 8.08 -34.39 13.64
CA LYS A 198 9.36 -34.26 12.97
C LYS A 198 9.11 -33.63 11.60
N LEU A 199 9.52 -32.38 11.41
CA LEU A 199 9.48 -31.74 10.10
C LEU A 199 10.30 -32.59 9.12
N VAL A 200 9.80 -32.76 7.92
CA VAL A 200 10.53 -33.37 6.81
C VAL A 200 10.47 -32.39 5.66
N LEU A 201 11.63 -31.93 5.21
CA LEU A 201 11.79 -30.99 4.11
C LEU A 201 12.79 -31.57 3.11
N PRO A 202 12.53 -31.45 1.81
CA PRO A 202 13.52 -31.79 0.79
C PRO A 202 14.64 -30.74 0.77
N ALA A 203 15.83 -31.11 0.29
CA ALA A 203 16.89 -30.13 0.09
C ALA A 203 16.53 -29.11 -1.01
N GLN A 204 15.87 -29.59 -2.07
CA GLN A 204 15.36 -28.77 -3.17
C GLN A 204 13.84 -28.74 -3.17
N PRO A 205 13.20 -27.60 -3.49
CA PRO A 205 11.76 -27.55 -3.72
C PRO A 205 11.32 -28.53 -4.81
N ALA A 206 10.17 -29.17 -4.60
CA ALA A 206 9.51 -29.94 -5.64
C ALA A 206 8.93 -29.02 -6.73
N ALA A 207 8.55 -29.60 -7.88
CA ALA A 207 8.03 -28.82 -9.01
C ALA A 207 6.69 -28.13 -8.73
N ASP A 208 5.95 -28.61 -7.74
CA ASP A 208 4.65 -28.11 -7.27
C ASP A 208 4.75 -27.34 -5.94
N ASP A 209 5.96 -27.11 -5.43
CA ASP A 209 6.22 -26.22 -4.31
C ASP A 209 6.27 -24.75 -4.76
N TRP A 210 6.18 -23.86 -3.77
CA TRP A 210 6.21 -22.42 -3.95
C TRP A 210 7.31 -21.80 -3.06
N PRO A 211 8.59 -21.90 -3.45
CA PRO A 211 9.71 -21.70 -2.52
C PRO A 211 9.94 -20.25 -2.12
N GLY A 212 9.22 -19.27 -2.68
CA GLY A 212 9.38 -17.88 -2.28
C GLY A 212 8.45 -16.92 -3.00
N PHE A 213 8.78 -15.63 -2.90
CA PHE A 213 8.00 -14.53 -3.48
C PHE A 213 7.68 -14.77 -4.95
N ARG A 214 6.38 -14.76 -5.31
CA ARG A 214 5.90 -14.96 -6.69
C ARG A 214 6.34 -16.29 -7.35
N GLY A 215 6.68 -17.29 -6.56
CA GLY A 215 6.97 -18.65 -7.03
C GLY A 215 8.43 -18.86 -7.39
N PRO A 216 8.80 -20.05 -7.90
CA PRO A 216 10.18 -20.45 -8.13
C PRO A 216 10.94 -19.54 -9.12
N ARG A 217 10.21 -18.91 -10.05
CA ARG A 217 10.77 -17.98 -11.05
C ARG A 217 10.43 -16.51 -10.79
N ARG A 218 9.77 -16.20 -9.66
CA ARG A 218 9.26 -14.85 -9.34
C ARG A 218 8.32 -14.23 -10.39
N ASP A 219 7.64 -15.06 -11.17
CA ASP A 219 6.79 -14.67 -12.30
C ASP A 219 5.28 -14.82 -12.02
N SER A 220 4.88 -15.42 -10.89
CA SER A 220 3.47 -15.73 -10.54
C SER A 220 2.77 -16.68 -11.50
N HIS A 221 3.52 -17.60 -12.13
CA HIS A 221 2.95 -18.63 -13.00
C HIS A 221 2.76 -19.96 -12.26
N VAL A 222 1.67 -20.65 -12.60
CA VAL A 222 1.31 -21.99 -12.13
C VAL A 222 1.10 -22.85 -13.38
N ASP A 223 2.04 -23.77 -13.64
CA ASP A 223 2.16 -24.36 -14.97
C ASP A 223 1.35 -25.62 -15.21
N ARG A 224 1.11 -26.43 -14.17
CA ARG A 224 0.57 -27.80 -14.32
C ARG A 224 -0.86 -27.98 -13.83
N LEU A 225 -1.37 -27.02 -13.05
CA LEU A 225 -2.65 -27.17 -12.39
C LEU A 225 -3.81 -26.82 -13.31
N GLN A 226 -4.82 -27.69 -13.33
CA GLN A 226 -6.11 -27.45 -13.97
C GLN A 226 -7.22 -27.53 -12.92
N ILE A 227 -8.12 -26.54 -12.91
CA ILE A 227 -9.23 -26.41 -11.96
C ILE A 227 -10.57 -26.25 -12.67
N SER A 228 -11.67 -26.53 -11.98
CA SER A 228 -13.01 -26.14 -12.44
C SER A 228 -13.12 -24.62 -12.51
N THR A 229 -13.74 -24.13 -13.59
CA THR A 229 -14.08 -22.71 -13.77
C THR A 229 -15.49 -22.38 -13.28
N ASP A 230 -16.33 -23.38 -13.05
CA ASP A 230 -17.65 -23.25 -12.46
C ASP A 230 -17.56 -23.43 -10.94
N TRP A 231 -17.41 -22.32 -10.23
CA TRP A 231 -17.39 -22.32 -8.76
C TRP A 231 -18.80 -22.25 -8.14
N GLU A 232 -19.86 -22.11 -8.95
CA GLU A 232 -21.22 -22.27 -8.42
C GLU A 232 -21.50 -23.76 -8.19
N ALA A 233 -21.11 -24.62 -9.13
CA ALA A 233 -21.24 -26.07 -9.00
C ALA A 233 -20.11 -26.70 -8.15
N ALA A 234 -18.88 -26.22 -8.31
CA ALA A 234 -17.70 -26.78 -7.62
C ALA A 234 -16.82 -25.66 -7.03
N PRO A 235 -17.24 -25.02 -5.91
CA PRO A 235 -16.44 -23.98 -5.28
C PRO A 235 -15.16 -24.55 -4.66
N PRO A 236 -14.08 -23.74 -4.55
CA PRO A 236 -12.95 -24.08 -3.70
C PRO A 236 -13.39 -24.36 -2.26
N GLN A 237 -12.94 -25.48 -1.70
CA GLN A 237 -13.32 -25.90 -0.35
C GLN A 237 -12.34 -25.35 0.68
N GLU A 238 -12.82 -24.56 1.65
CA GLU A 238 -12.00 -24.13 2.79
C GLU A 238 -11.59 -25.34 3.63
N LEU A 239 -10.28 -25.58 3.76
CA LEU A 239 -9.72 -26.65 4.58
C LEU A 239 -9.43 -26.19 6.00
N TRP A 240 -8.89 -24.99 6.14
CA TRP A 240 -8.62 -24.38 7.44
C TRP A 240 -8.52 -22.85 7.33
N ARG A 241 -8.75 -22.19 8.47
CA ARG A 241 -8.57 -20.77 8.69
C ARG A 241 -7.96 -20.54 10.05
N THR A 242 -6.95 -19.67 10.12
CA THR A 242 -6.27 -19.31 11.38
C THR A 242 -6.06 -17.82 11.48
N ALA A 243 -6.16 -17.28 12.69
CA ALA A 243 -5.68 -15.94 12.97
C ALA A 243 -4.15 -15.88 12.85
N VAL A 244 -3.64 -14.79 12.28
CA VAL A 244 -2.22 -14.47 12.11
C VAL A 244 -1.94 -13.04 12.58
N GLY A 245 -0.67 -12.73 12.82
CA GLY A 245 -0.25 -11.36 13.11
C GLY A 245 -0.21 -10.48 11.85
N PRO A 246 -0.20 -9.15 12.01
CA PRO A 246 -0.05 -8.21 10.90
C PRO A 246 1.22 -8.44 10.07
N GLY A 247 1.13 -8.15 8.77
CA GLY A 247 2.23 -8.25 7.83
C GLY A 247 1.77 -8.53 6.39
N TRP A 248 2.61 -8.14 5.43
CA TRP A 248 2.34 -8.21 4.00
C TRP A 248 3.12 -9.31 3.26
N SER A 249 3.89 -10.10 4.03
CA SER A 249 4.57 -11.31 3.55
C SER A 249 3.61 -12.29 2.89
N SER A 250 3.98 -12.86 1.74
CA SER A 250 3.27 -14.01 1.15
C SER A 250 3.68 -15.31 1.88
N PHE A 251 3.32 -16.47 1.34
CA PHE A 251 3.79 -17.76 1.82
C PHE A 251 4.95 -18.27 0.95
N CYS A 252 5.92 -18.91 1.61
CA CYS A 252 6.79 -19.90 1.03
C CYS A 252 6.22 -21.28 1.41
N ALA A 253 5.93 -22.14 0.43
CA ALA A 253 5.41 -23.49 0.66
C ALA A 253 6.39 -24.53 0.13
N VAL A 254 6.81 -25.45 0.99
CA VAL A 254 7.72 -26.54 0.63
C VAL A 254 7.26 -27.82 1.34
N GLY A 255 6.86 -28.83 0.58
CA GLY A 255 6.24 -30.03 1.13
C GLY A 255 5.03 -29.69 2.01
N ASP A 256 4.94 -30.29 3.19
CA ASP A 256 3.81 -30.07 4.11
C ASP A 256 3.88 -28.75 4.91
N TRP A 257 4.81 -27.84 4.60
CA TRP A 257 5.14 -26.70 5.45
C TRP A 257 4.97 -25.35 4.75
N LEU A 258 4.42 -24.39 5.48
CA LEU A 258 4.26 -23.00 5.08
C LEU A 258 5.14 -22.12 5.97
N PHE A 259 5.92 -21.26 5.35
CA PHE A 259 6.73 -20.23 6.01
C PHE A 259 6.22 -18.84 5.61
N THR A 260 6.07 -17.95 6.59
CA THR A 260 5.67 -16.58 6.34
C THR A 260 6.17 -15.66 7.45
N GLN A 261 6.12 -14.34 7.23
CA GLN A 261 6.44 -13.37 8.26
C GLN A 261 5.20 -12.65 8.80
N GLU A 262 5.13 -12.45 10.11
CA GLU A 262 4.10 -11.69 10.82
C GLU A 262 4.75 -10.82 11.90
N GLN A 263 4.05 -9.85 12.45
CA GLN A 263 4.49 -9.06 13.60
C GLN A 263 3.52 -9.27 14.74
N LEU A 264 4.05 -9.31 15.95
CA LEU A 264 3.23 -9.43 17.16
C LEU A 264 3.88 -8.67 18.31
N GLY A 265 3.25 -7.57 18.74
CA GLY A 265 3.84 -6.68 19.73
C GLY A 265 5.14 -6.09 19.20
N GLU A 266 6.22 -6.20 19.99
CA GLU A 266 7.54 -5.64 19.62
C GLU A 266 8.38 -6.56 18.72
N GLU A 267 7.83 -7.70 18.30
CA GLU A 267 8.58 -8.74 17.59
C GLU A 267 8.14 -8.89 16.14
N GLU A 268 9.09 -8.89 15.22
CA GLU A 268 8.94 -9.51 13.89
C GLU A 268 9.17 -11.02 14.02
N LEU A 269 8.30 -11.79 13.39
CA LEU A 269 8.23 -13.24 13.50
C LEU A 269 8.41 -13.88 12.13
N VAL A 270 9.18 -14.97 12.08
CA VAL A 270 9.11 -15.95 11.00
C VAL A 270 8.40 -17.18 11.54
N VAL A 271 7.34 -17.61 10.88
CA VAL A 271 6.43 -18.64 11.39
C VAL A 271 6.35 -19.80 10.43
N CYS A 272 6.56 -21.01 10.95
CA CYS A 272 6.27 -22.25 10.24
C CYS A 272 4.91 -22.81 10.65
N ARG A 273 4.11 -23.21 9.67
CA ARG A 273 2.78 -23.81 9.86
C ARG A 273 2.65 -25.07 9.01
N SER A 274 1.82 -26.01 9.45
CA SER A 274 1.43 -27.13 8.61
C SER A 274 0.50 -26.65 7.50
N ALA A 275 0.82 -26.99 6.25
CA ALA A 275 -0.03 -26.75 5.08
C ALA A 275 -1.37 -27.50 5.17
N GLN A 276 -1.41 -28.61 5.92
CA GLN A 276 -2.59 -29.47 6.03
C GLN A 276 -3.67 -28.89 6.95
N ASN A 277 -3.28 -28.18 8.02
CA ASN A 277 -4.21 -27.75 9.07
C ASN A 277 -3.97 -26.34 9.64
N GLY A 278 -2.97 -25.61 9.12
CA GLY A 278 -2.66 -24.23 9.53
C GLY A 278 -2.01 -24.09 10.92
N LYS A 279 -1.79 -25.19 11.64
CA LYS A 279 -1.21 -25.16 13.00
C LYS A 279 0.26 -24.79 12.94
N GLN A 280 0.62 -23.83 13.79
CA GLN A 280 1.98 -23.38 13.99
C GLN A 280 2.86 -24.51 14.57
N GLN A 281 4.04 -24.70 13.99
CA GLN A 281 5.05 -25.64 14.49
C GLN A 281 6.13 -24.93 15.31
N TRP A 282 6.72 -23.90 14.72
CA TRP A 282 7.76 -23.11 15.37
C TRP A 282 7.63 -21.63 14.99
N VAL A 283 8.27 -20.77 15.79
CA VAL A 283 8.36 -19.32 15.57
C VAL A 283 9.78 -18.86 15.86
N ASN A 284 10.43 -18.23 14.88
CA ASN A 284 11.64 -17.43 15.06
C ASN A 284 11.24 -15.99 15.39
N ARG A 285 11.95 -15.33 16.31
CA ARG A 285 11.59 -14.01 16.85
C ARG A 285 12.76 -13.05 16.75
N VAL A 286 12.47 -11.82 16.32
CA VAL A 286 13.41 -10.70 16.36
C VAL A 286 12.69 -9.49 16.95
N THR A 287 13.22 -8.91 18.02
CA THR A 287 12.71 -7.66 18.60
C THR A 287 13.02 -6.49 17.65
N ALA A 288 12.06 -6.17 16.78
CA ALA A 288 12.27 -5.25 15.66
C ALA A 288 10.94 -4.74 15.07
N ARG A 289 10.07 -4.12 15.88
CA ARG A 289 8.77 -3.61 15.41
C ARG A 289 8.93 -2.57 14.30
N PHE A 290 8.18 -2.73 13.22
CA PHE A 290 7.97 -1.69 12.22
C PHE A 290 6.48 -1.42 12.02
N GLU A 291 6.12 -0.14 11.90
CA GLU A 291 4.76 0.30 11.59
C GLU A 291 4.79 1.66 10.87
N GLU A 292 3.86 1.84 9.93
CA GLU A 292 3.63 3.12 9.25
C GLU A 292 2.15 3.28 8.86
N SER A 293 1.74 4.48 8.51
CA SER A 293 0.32 4.88 8.38
C SER A 293 -0.51 4.23 7.26
N VAL A 294 0.11 3.72 6.20
CA VAL A 294 -0.55 3.25 4.97
C VAL A 294 -0.82 1.75 5.06
N GLY A 295 0.25 0.96 5.07
CA GLY A 295 0.29 -0.48 5.24
C GLY A 295 0.19 -0.96 6.69
N GLY A 296 0.43 -0.12 7.68
CA GLY A 296 0.31 -0.55 9.09
C GLY A 296 1.48 -1.43 9.54
N PRO A 297 1.29 -2.24 10.59
CA PRO A 297 2.36 -3.01 11.21
C PRO A 297 2.85 -4.20 10.37
N GLY A 298 4.11 -4.57 10.59
CA GLY A 298 4.62 -5.91 10.30
C GLY A 298 5.17 -6.19 8.90
N PRO A 299 6.08 -7.16 8.79
CA PRO A 299 7.05 -7.32 7.69
C PRO A 299 6.42 -7.49 6.31
N ARG A 300 7.18 -7.11 5.28
CA ARG A 300 6.70 -7.00 3.89
C ARG A 300 7.27 -8.08 2.97
N ALA A 301 8.52 -8.45 3.18
CA ALA A 301 9.19 -9.46 2.36
C ALA A 301 8.64 -10.87 2.63
N THR A 302 8.77 -11.76 1.64
CA THR A 302 8.41 -13.17 1.74
C THR A 302 9.66 -14.01 2.00
N PRO A 303 9.62 -15.01 2.90
CA PRO A 303 10.72 -15.96 3.05
C PRO A 303 11.04 -16.66 1.73
N THR A 304 12.31 -17.02 1.53
CA THR A 304 12.73 -17.84 0.39
C THR A 304 13.43 -19.09 0.92
N PHE A 305 12.97 -20.26 0.51
CA PHE A 305 13.61 -21.54 0.79
C PHE A 305 14.48 -21.95 -0.39
N ASP A 306 15.72 -22.34 -0.11
CA ASP A 306 16.65 -22.86 -1.11
C ASP A 306 17.73 -23.72 -0.45
N ASN A 307 18.07 -24.87 -1.06
CA ASN A 307 19.10 -25.81 -0.59
C ASN A 307 19.00 -26.13 0.92
N GLY A 308 17.80 -26.40 1.44
CA GLY A 308 17.60 -26.76 2.86
C GLY A 308 17.73 -25.60 3.85
N GLN A 309 17.83 -24.35 3.38
CA GLN A 309 17.91 -23.16 4.21
C GLN A 309 16.75 -22.21 3.93
N LEU A 310 16.32 -21.46 4.94
CA LEU A 310 15.28 -20.45 4.82
C LEU A 310 15.89 -19.06 5.02
N PHE A 311 15.66 -18.15 4.07
CA PHE A 311 16.16 -16.78 4.13
C PHE A 311 15.04 -15.77 4.28
N THR A 312 15.21 -14.79 5.15
CA THR A 312 14.20 -13.74 5.40
C THR A 312 14.82 -12.35 5.44
N THR A 313 13.97 -11.34 5.21
CA THR A 313 14.27 -9.93 5.44
C THR A 313 13.12 -9.30 6.20
N GLY A 314 13.37 -8.84 7.41
CA GLY A 314 12.44 -8.06 8.22
C GLY A 314 12.31 -6.62 7.70
N ALA A 315 11.27 -5.89 8.12
CA ALA A 315 11.03 -4.55 7.57
C ALA A 315 12.00 -3.50 8.10
N THR A 316 12.62 -3.77 9.24
CA THR A 316 13.69 -2.96 9.83
C THR A 316 15.06 -3.23 9.21
N GLY A 317 15.18 -4.20 8.30
CA GLY A 317 16.43 -4.52 7.60
C GLY A 317 17.20 -5.70 8.19
N ILE A 318 16.60 -6.46 9.11
CA ILE A 318 17.22 -7.68 9.63
C ILE A 318 17.13 -8.79 8.59
N VAL A 319 18.27 -9.30 8.14
CA VAL A 319 18.37 -10.44 7.21
C VAL A 319 18.80 -11.68 7.99
N GLN A 320 18.13 -12.80 7.80
CA GLN A 320 18.44 -14.04 8.50
C GLN A 320 18.60 -15.21 7.53
N CYS A 321 19.47 -16.15 7.90
CA CYS A 321 19.35 -17.54 7.51
C CYS A 321 18.85 -18.34 8.71
N ILE A 322 17.84 -19.16 8.47
CA ILE A 322 17.12 -19.93 9.48
C ILE A 322 17.16 -21.40 9.07
N ASP A 323 17.39 -22.28 10.05
CA ASP A 323 17.15 -23.70 9.89
C ASP A 323 15.62 -23.94 9.83
N PRO A 324 15.08 -24.35 8.67
CA PRO A 324 13.63 -24.48 8.50
C PRO A 324 13.03 -25.62 9.33
N MET A 325 13.84 -26.55 9.85
CA MET A 325 13.39 -27.71 10.61
C MET A 325 12.96 -27.35 12.03
N ASN A 326 13.61 -26.36 12.64
CA ASN A 326 13.39 -25.99 14.05
C ASN A 326 13.21 -24.48 14.26
N GLY A 327 13.42 -23.67 13.22
CA GLY A 327 13.29 -22.22 13.29
C GLY A 327 14.46 -21.51 13.97
N SER A 328 15.58 -22.19 14.22
CA SER A 328 16.76 -21.56 14.81
C SER A 328 17.49 -20.69 13.78
N THR A 329 18.00 -19.54 14.23
CA THR A 329 18.81 -18.66 13.38
C THR A 329 20.21 -19.26 13.21
N ILE A 330 20.62 -19.48 11.96
CA ILE A 330 21.98 -19.89 11.59
C ILE A 330 22.90 -18.66 11.61
N TRP A 331 22.49 -17.58 10.93
CA TRP A 331 23.17 -16.28 10.98
C TRP A 331 22.16 -15.14 10.81
N LYS A 332 22.56 -13.93 11.25
CA LYS A 332 21.76 -12.71 11.16
C LYS A 332 22.63 -11.51 10.80
N ARG A 333 22.12 -10.63 9.94
CA ARG A 333 22.71 -9.37 9.50
C ARG A 333 21.72 -8.21 9.62
N ASP A 334 22.25 -7.00 9.63
CA ASP A 334 21.48 -5.76 9.73
C ASP A 334 21.86 -4.86 8.56
N LEU A 335 20.92 -4.66 7.63
CA LEU A 335 21.14 -3.86 6.44
C LEU A 335 21.46 -2.41 6.75
N VAL A 336 20.88 -1.83 7.80
CA VAL A 336 21.17 -0.44 8.20
C VAL A 336 22.64 -0.31 8.59
N GLN A 337 23.18 -1.29 9.31
CA GLN A 337 24.60 -1.32 9.68
C GLN A 337 25.49 -1.67 8.49
N ASP A 338 25.09 -2.64 7.68
CA ASP A 338 25.90 -3.15 6.58
C ASP A 338 25.95 -2.17 5.39
N SER A 339 24.91 -1.38 5.12
CA SER A 339 24.85 -0.46 3.98
C SER A 339 24.90 1.01 4.35
N ALA A 340 24.82 1.34 5.65
CA ALA A 340 24.60 2.70 6.15
C ALA A 340 23.33 3.37 5.59
N ALA A 341 22.34 2.57 5.19
CA ALA A 341 21.05 3.06 4.70
C ALA A 341 20.11 3.46 5.85
N ASN A 342 19.08 4.25 5.51
CA ASN A 342 17.94 4.45 6.40
C ASN A 342 16.89 3.36 6.16
N ILE A 343 16.08 3.06 7.17
CA ILE A 343 14.89 2.23 6.97
C ILE A 343 13.95 2.95 6.00
N PRO A 344 13.55 2.32 4.88
CA PRO A 344 12.65 2.96 3.91
C PRO A 344 11.29 3.29 4.53
N MET A 345 10.57 4.26 3.94
CA MET A 345 9.25 4.72 4.42
C MET A 345 8.23 3.58 4.65
N TRP A 346 8.20 2.57 3.77
CA TRP A 346 7.35 1.37 3.91
C TRP A 346 8.11 0.13 4.37
N GLY A 347 9.30 0.32 4.93
CA GLY A 347 10.21 -0.73 5.39
C GLY A 347 10.93 -1.43 4.25
N PHE A 348 11.92 -2.25 4.61
CA PHE A 348 12.52 -3.18 3.68
C PHE A 348 11.48 -4.23 3.26
N SER A 349 11.35 -4.45 1.95
CA SER A 349 10.34 -5.35 1.36
C SER A 349 10.91 -6.28 0.30
N SER A 350 12.20 -6.17 -0.01
CA SER A 350 12.89 -7.07 -0.93
C SER A 350 12.99 -8.47 -0.32
N SER A 351 12.36 -9.45 -0.97
CA SER A 351 12.47 -10.87 -0.59
C SER A 351 13.83 -11.43 -1.01
N PRO A 352 14.60 -12.09 -0.12
CA PRO A 352 15.95 -12.60 -0.40
C PRO A 352 16.02 -13.47 -1.66
N LEU A 353 17.04 -13.23 -2.49
CA LEU A 353 17.32 -14.02 -3.69
C LEU A 353 18.56 -14.91 -3.46
N PRO A 354 18.37 -16.18 -3.06
CA PRO A 354 19.47 -17.14 -3.06
C PRO A 354 19.88 -17.48 -4.50
N SER A 355 21.18 -17.61 -4.74
CA SER A 355 21.76 -18.03 -6.02
C SER A 355 23.17 -18.58 -5.80
N GLY A 356 23.35 -19.88 -6.04
CA GLY A 356 24.61 -20.57 -5.74
C GLY A 356 24.95 -20.45 -4.25
N ASP A 357 26.14 -19.94 -3.95
CA ASP A 357 26.64 -19.75 -2.57
C ASP A 357 26.22 -18.40 -1.95
N LEU A 358 25.40 -17.61 -2.65
CA LEU A 358 25.08 -16.25 -2.28
C LEU A 358 23.60 -16.06 -1.98
N VAL A 359 23.30 -15.09 -1.13
CA VAL A 359 21.96 -14.54 -0.92
C VAL A 359 22.00 -13.04 -1.12
N CYS A 360 21.29 -12.57 -2.14
CA CYS A 360 21.29 -11.18 -2.56
C CYS A 360 20.01 -10.47 -2.08
N VAL A 361 20.17 -9.25 -1.57
CA VAL A 361 19.07 -8.41 -1.07
C VAL A 361 19.30 -6.95 -1.44
N PHE A 362 18.21 -6.20 -1.65
CA PHE A 362 18.28 -4.75 -1.68
C PHE A 362 18.65 -4.20 -0.30
N ALA A 363 19.60 -3.27 -0.26
CA ALA A 363 20.17 -2.73 0.98
C ALA A 363 20.15 -1.18 1.05
N GLY A 364 19.95 -0.47 -0.06
CA GLY A 364 19.64 0.97 -0.06
C GLY A 364 20.78 1.93 0.33
N GLY A 365 22.03 1.48 0.36
CA GLY A 365 23.19 2.32 0.73
C GLY A 365 23.91 2.92 -0.48
N THR A 366 24.63 4.01 -0.29
CA THR A 366 25.48 4.60 -1.35
C THR A 366 26.58 3.63 -1.76
N GLY A 367 26.56 3.14 -3.01
CA GLY A 367 27.46 2.08 -3.48
C GLY A 367 27.17 0.69 -2.89
N ALA A 368 26.06 0.56 -2.16
CA ALA A 368 25.58 -0.66 -1.53
C ALA A 368 24.06 -0.79 -1.73
N GLY A 369 23.58 -0.51 -2.95
CA GLY A 369 22.18 -0.69 -3.32
C GLY A 369 21.74 -2.16 -3.18
N VAL A 370 22.64 -3.09 -3.49
CA VAL A 370 22.50 -4.54 -3.31
C VAL A 370 23.69 -5.06 -2.52
N ILE A 371 23.41 -5.99 -1.60
CA ILE A 371 24.43 -6.76 -0.89
C ILE A 371 24.22 -8.24 -1.17
N ALA A 372 25.31 -8.95 -1.45
CA ALA A 372 25.34 -10.40 -1.43
C ALA A 372 26.08 -10.91 -0.20
N TYR A 373 25.39 -11.77 0.53
CA TYR A 373 25.93 -12.49 1.67
C TYR A 373 26.30 -13.91 1.28
N ASN A 374 27.36 -14.45 1.87
CA ASN A 374 27.64 -15.88 1.84
C ASN A 374 26.48 -16.61 2.55
N ARG A 375 25.90 -17.60 1.90
CA ARG A 375 24.72 -18.31 2.40
C ARG A 375 24.96 -19.10 3.69
N GLN A 376 26.21 -19.49 3.97
CA GLN A 376 26.56 -20.36 5.09
C GLN A 376 26.78 -19.59 6.39
N ASP A 377 27.45 -18.44 6.34
CA ASP A 377 27.86 -17.67 7.53
C ASP A 377 27.38 -16.20 7.54
N GLY A 378 26.74 -15.77 6.45
CA GLY A 378 26.25 -14.40 6.30
C GLY A 378 27.35 -13.36 6.12
N SER A 379 28.62 -13.73 5.89
CA SER A 379 29.68 -12.78 5.56
C SER A 379 29.36 -12.02 4.27
N ILE A 380 29.70 -10.74 4.21
CA ILE A 380 29.49 -9.95 2.99
C ILE A 380 30.51 -10.39 1.95
N VAL A 381 30.04 -10.82 0.78
CA VAL A 381 30.91 -11.17 -0.35
C VAL A 381 31.12 -9.95 -1.25
N TRP A 382 30.06 -9.23 -1.57
CA TRP A 382 30.15 -7.97 -2.32
C TRP A 382 29.00 -7.02 -1.96
N LYS A 383 29.24 -5.72 -2.20
CA LYS A 383 28.24 -4.65 -2.17
C LYS A 383 28.37 -3.87 -3.47
N GLN A 384 27.27 -3.58 -4.13
CA GLN A 384 27.28 -2.79 -5.34
C GLN A 384 25.93 -2.11 -5.57
N GLY A 385 25.91 -1.12 -6.43
CA GLY A 385 24.70 -0.59 -7.03
C GLY A 385 24.22 0.70 -6.36
N GLN A 386 23.11 1.20 -6.87
CA GLN A 386 22.55 2.50 -6.59
C GLN A 386 21.11 2.38 -6.09
N GLY A 387 20.64 3.48 -5.51
CA GLY A 387 19.29 3.62 -5.01
C GLY A 387 19.26 3.57 -3.49
N SER A 388 18.42 4.45 -2.94
CA SER A 388 18.27 4.64 -1.49
C SER A 388 17.05 3.93 -0.94
N HIS A 389 16.04 3.67 -1.78
CA HIS A 389 14.84 2.94 -1.39
C HIS A 389 14.23 2.16 -2.55
N CYS A 390 13.63 1.03 -2.22
CA CYS A 390 13.03 0.13 -3.20
C CYS A 390 11.97 -0.74 -2.53
N TYR A 391 10.91 -1.04 -3.28
CA TYR A 391 9.86 -1.99 -2.88
C TYR A 391 9.66 -3.10 -3.91
N THR A 392 10.73 -3.38 -4.64
CA THR A 392 10.88 -4.57 -5.49
C THR A 392 11.86 -5.52 -4.83
N SER A 393 12.12 -6.66 -5.45
CA SER A 393 13.04 -7.66 -4.97
C SER A 393 14.01 -7.97 -6.10
N ALA A 394 15.21 -8.42 -5.75
CA ALA A 394 16.15 -8.90 -6.76
C ALA A 394 15.49 -10.00 -7.61
N HIS A 395 15.70 -9.93 -8.92
CA HIS A 395 15.08 -10.83 -9.91
C HIS A 395 16.18 -11.42 -10.80
N LEU A 396 16.22 -12.74 -10.93
CA LEU A 396 17.16 -13.43 -11.79
C LEU A 396 16.63 -13.46 -13.23
N ALA A 397 17.39 -12.94 -14.17
CA ALA A 397 17.07 -12.97 -15.59
C ALA A 397 18.25 -13.57 -16.37
N GLU A 398 17.97 -14.10 -17.55
CA GLU A 398 19.00 -14.49 -18.51
C GLU A 398 18.83 -13.63 -19.75
N PHE A 399 19.89 -12.92 -20.14
CA PHE A 399 19.94 -12.19 -21.40
C PHE A 399 21.15 -12.67 -22.17
N ASP A 400 20.95 -13.02 -23.44
CA ASP A 400 22.02 -13.52 -24.32
C ASP A 400 22.82 -14.70 -23.69
N GLY A 401 22.12 -15.62 -23.00
CA GLY A 401 22.72 -16.78 -22.34
C GLY A 401 23.50 -16.48 -21.04
N LEU A 402 23.50 -15.22 -20.57
CA LEU A 402 24.18 -14.82 -19.34
C LEU A 402 23.17 -14.57 -18.21
N PRO A 403 23.26 -15.30 -17.08
CA PRO A 403 22.47 -15.03 -15.88
C PRO A 403 22.86 -13.70 -15.23
N GLN A 404 21.86 -12.91 -14.84
CA GLN A 404 22.04 -11.58 -14.27
C GLN A 404 21.04 -11.32 -13.15
N LEU A 405 21.49 -10.60 -12.13
CA LEU A 405 20.63 -10.08 -11.08
C LEU A 405 20.11 -8.71 -11.49
N LEU A 406 18.80 -8.59 -11.63
CA LEU A 406 18.11 -7.33 -11.85
C LEU A 406 17.66 -6.72 -10.53
N MET A 407 17.99 -5.45 -10.33
CA MET A 407 17.52 -4.65 -9.20
C MET A 407 16.88 -3.37 -9.71
N PHE A 408 15.58 -3.20 -9.44
CA PHE A 408 14.82 -2.01 -9.82
C PHE A 408 14.54 -1.12 -8.62
N SER A 409 15.34 -0.07 -8.43
CA SER A 409 15.27 0.88 -7.31
C SER A 409 14.81 2.27 -7.74
N ASP A 410 14.68 3.19 -6.79
CA ASP A 410 14.43 4.62 -7.04
C ASP A 410 15.34 5.22 -8.12
N TRP A 411 16.58 4.75 -8.21
CA TRP A 411 17.53 5.15 -9.26
C TRP A 411 17.12 4.70 -10.67
N GLY A 412 16.64 3.46 -10.84
CA GLY A 412 16.38 2.86 -12.14
C GLY A 412 16.60 1.35 -12.12
N LEU A 413 16.87 0.76 -13.27
CA LEU A 413 17.16 -0.67 -13.39
C LEU A 413 18.66 -0.89 -13.52
N GLN A 414 19.20 -1.75 -12.64
CA GLN A 414 20.58 -2.20 -12.72
C GLN A 414 20.61 -3.71 -12.93
N SER A 415 21.55 -4.16 -13.73
CA SER A 415 21.87 -5.56 -13.93
C SER A 415 23.28 -5.86 -13.45
N LEU A 416 23.42 -6.89 -12.62
CA LEU A 416 24.66 -7.27 -11.97
C LEU A 416 25.00 -8.73 -12.25
N ASP A 417 26.28 -9.06 -12.41
CA ASP A 417 26.74 -10.45 -12.30
C ASP A 417 26.56 -10.89 -10.85
N VAL A 418 25.80 -11.97 -10.66
CA VAL A 418 25.41 -12.45 -9.33
C VAL A 418 26.63 -12.83 -8.48
N ARG A 419 27.71 -13.30 -9.10
CA ARG A 419 28.86 -13.93 -8.40
C ARG A 419 29.78 -12.89 -7.79
N ASN A 420 30.04 -11.79 -8.50
CA ASN A 420 31.02 -10.78 -8.09
C ASN A 420 30.41 -9.38 -7.91
N GLY A 421 29.12 -9.20 -8.25
CA GLY A 421 28.42 -7.92 -8.17
C GLY A 421 28.83 -6.93 -9.26
N GLU A 422 29.54 -7.31 -10.31
CA GLU A 422 29.90 -6.40 -11.40
C GLU A 422 28.64 -5.87 -12.10
N ILE A 423 28.53 -4.55 -12.28
CA ILE A 423 27.41 -3.96 -13.03
C ILE A 423 27.64 -4.26 -14.51
N LEU A 424 26.83 -5.17 -15.06
CA LEU A 424 26.86 -5.54 -16.47
C LEU A 424 26.30 -4.42 -17.33
N TRP A 425 25.16 -3.85 -16.89
CA TRP A 425 24.55 -2.69 -17.50
C TRP A 425 23.57 -2.03 -16.54
N GLN A 426 23.24 -0.78 -16.80
CA GLN A 426 22.31 -0.03 -15.98
C GLN A 426 21.61 1.07 -16.78
N ARG A 427 20.40 1.41 -16.38
CA ARG A 427 19.63 2.50 -16.98
C ARG A 427 18.85 3.24 -15.91
N GLU A 428 19.23 4.50 -15.73
CA GLU A 428 18.52 5.42 -14.84
C GLU A 428 17.09 5.65 -15.34
N LEU A 429 16.14 5.70 -14.41
CA LEU A 429 14.77 6.07 -14.69
C LEU A 429 14.41 7.28 -13.83
N VAL A 430 14.60 8.48 -14.37
CA VAL A 430 14.21 9.72 -13.69
C VAL A 430 12.69 9.78 -13.62
N SER A 431 12.14 9.56 -12.42
CA SER A 431 10.70 9.50 -12.20
C SER A 431 10.39 9.78 -10.73
N SER A 432 9.24 10.42 -10.49
CA SER A 432 8.73 10.69 -9.14
C SER A 432 8.01 9.47 -8.52
N GLY A 433 7.78 8.44 -9.34
CA GLY A 433 7.16 7.18 -8.99
C GLY A 433 8.01 6.32 -8.05
N ASN A 434 7.38 5.70 -7.05
CA ASN A 434 8.04 4.65 -6.29
C ASN A 434 8.13 3.33 -7.09
N ARG A 435 9.24 2.59 -6.91
CA ARG A 435 9.42 1.26 -7.54
C ARG A 435 8.81 0.20 -6.65
N ILE A 436 7.61 -0.21 -7.03
CA ILE A 436 6.67 -0.98 -6.21
C ILE A 436 6.12 -2.20 -6.96
N THR A 437 6.68 -2.54 -8.12
CA THR A 437 6.34 -3.74 -8.91
C THR A 437 7.60 -4.37 -9.47
N GLN A 438 7.63 -5.70 -9.52
CA GLN A 438 8.73 -6.45 -10.12
C GLN A 438 8.94 -6.07 -11.60
N PRO A 439 10.19 -6.09 -12.08
CA PRO A 439 10.46 -6.18 -13.51
C PRO A 439 9.73 -7.39 -14.10
N LEU A 440 8.94 -7.16 -15.15
CA LEU A 440 8.27 -8.24 -15.87
C LEU A 440 9.13 -8.63 -17.08
N LEU A 441 9.63 -9.87 -17.08
CA LEU A 441 10.45 -10.40 -18.17
C LEU A 441 9.57 -10.83 -19.35
N LEU A 442 9.96 -10.40 -20.56
CA LEU A 442 9.37 -10.78 -21.84
C LEU A 442 10.47 -11.50 -22.63
N PRO A 443 10.34 -12.82 -22.86
CA PRO A 443 11.30 -13.54 -23.67
C PRO A 443 11.40 -12.98 -25.10
N PRO A 444 12.58 -13.03 -25.74
CA PRO A 444 13.82 -13.54 -25.16
C PRO A 444 14.52 -12.53 -24.24
N ASN A 445 14.51 -11.23 -24.56
CA ASN A 445 15.43 -10.27 -23.94
C ASN A 445 14.81 -8.93 -23.55
N ASP A 446 13.52 -8.90 -23.23
CA ASP A 446 12.82 -7.67 -22.95
C ASP A 446 12.37 -7.61 -21.49
N VAL A 447 12.30 -6.39 -20.95
CA VAL A 447 11.81 -6.12 -19.60
C VAL A 447 10.77 -5.02 -19.65
N VAL A 448 9.68 -5.20 -18.91
CA VAL A 448 8.66 -4.18 -18.70
C VAL A 448 8.73 -3.70 -17.26
N LEU A 449 8.87 -2.39 -17.10
CA LEU A 449 8.98 -1.71 -15.81
C LEU A 449 7.81 -0.76 -15.61
N SER A 450 7.21 -0.77 -14.42
CA SER A 450 6.30 0.31 -14.02
C SER A 450 7.10 1.54 -13.65
N ALA A 451 6.71 2.70 -14.19
CA ALA A 451 7.25 3.98 -13.77
C ALA A 451 6.62 4.49 -12.46
N GLY A 452 5.61 3.80 -11.91
CA GLY A 452 4.94 4.18 -10.65
C GLY A 452 3.98 5.36 -10.78
N TYR A 453 3.16 5.60 -9.74
CA TYR A 453 2.29 6.78 -9.55
C TYR A 453 1.56 7.36 -10.79
N GLY A 454 1.03 6.48 -11.67
CA GLY A 454 0.24 6.93 -12.82
C GLY A 454 1.06 7.35 -14.06
N GLU A 455 2.39 7.16 -14.02
CA GLU A 455 3.29 7.48 -15.12
C GLU A 455 3.20 6.46 -16.27
N GLY A 456 2.90 5.19 -15.97
CA GLY A 456 2.80 4.16 -17.00
C GLY A 456 3.74 2.98 -16.78
N ALA A 457 3.93 2.23 -17.85
CA ALA A 457 4.97 1.21 -17.98
C ALA A 457 5.85 1.51 -19.19
N ARG A 458 7.09 1.01 -19.15
CA ARG A 458 8.06 1.11 -20.25
C ARG A 458 8.55 -0.29 -20.59
N ARG A 459 8.69 -0.58 -21.87
CA ARG A 459 9.34 -1.81 -22.36
C ARG A 459 10.71 -1.48 -22.89
N TRP A 460 11.72 -2.14 -22.35
CA TRP A 460 13.10 -2.04 -22.79
C TRP A 460 13.55 -3.39 -23.35
N GLN A 461 14.21 -3.35 -24.49
CA GLN A 461 14.90 -4.48 -25.07
C GLN A 461 16.39 -4.42 -24.71
N ILE A 462 16.92 -5.54 -24.25
CA ILE A 462 18.31 -5.69 -23.80
C ILE A 462 19.01 -6.56 -24.83
N THR A 463 20.06 -6.04 -25.45
CA THR A 463 20.85 -6.79 -26.43
C THR A 463 22.32 -6.65 -26.11
N ARG A 464 23.11 -7.66 -26.45
CA ARG A 464 24.55 -7.61 -26.36
C ARG A 464 25.14 -7.52 -27.77
N GLN A 465 26.01 -6.56 -28.01
CA GLN A 465 26.68 -6.41 -29.30
C GLN A 465 27.75 -7.49 -29.44
N ALA A 466 27.68 -8.28 -30.52
CA ALA A 466 28.57 -9.43 -30.71
C ALA A 466 30.06 -9.05 -30.85
N GLU A 467 30.36 -7.86 -31.39
CA GLU A 467 31.73 -7.42 -31.68
C GLU A 467 32.42 -6.83 -30.44
N THR A 468 31.71 -6.04 -29.65
CA THR A 468 32.26 -5.30 -28.50
C THR A 468 31.93 -5.94 -27.15
N ASN A 469 31.01 -6.92 -27.12
CA ASN A 469 30.40 -7.47 -25.91
C ASN A 469 29.66 -6.44 -25.02
N GLU A 470 29.40 -5.24 -25.55
CA GLU A 470 28.69 -4.18 -24.84
C GLU A 470 27.18 -4.40 -24.82
N TRP A 471 26.55 -4.04 -23.70
CA TRP A 471 25.10 -4.10 -23.54
C TRP A 471 24.44 -2.84 -24.07
N GLN A 472 23.38 -3.02 -24.86
CA GLN A 472 22.54 -1.95 -25.37
C GLN A 472 21.11 -2.11 -24.84
N ILE A 473 20.57 -1.02 -24.28
CA ILE A 473 19.21 -0.97 -23.76
C ILE A 473 18.38 -0.01 -24.61
N THR A 474 17.44 -0.55 -25.39
CA THR A 474 16.59 0.24 -26.28
C THR A 474 15.19 0.33 -25.72
N GLU A 475 14.63 1.54 -25.57
CA GLU A 475 13.21 1.68 -25.24
C GLU A 475 12.36 1.40 -26.48
N ILE A 476 11.52 0.36 -26.40
CA ILE A 476 10.61 -0.04 -27.48
C ILE A 476 9.32 0.78 -27.42
N TRP A 477 8.76 0.94 -26.21
CA TRP A 477 7.60 1.79 -25.99
C TRP A 477 7.49 2.27 -24.55
N ALA A 478 6.74 3.36 -24.37
CA ALA A 478 6.18 3.80 -23.10
C ALA A 478 4.64 3.83 -23.22
N SER A 479 3.95 3.29 -22.22
CA SER A 479 2.48 3.13 -22.25
C SER A 479 1.84 3.62 -20.97
N ARG A 480 0.82 4.48 -21.10
CA ARG A 480 -0.04 4.90 -19.98
C ARG A 480 -1.22 3.96 -19.72
N TYR A 481 -1.23 2.81 -20.40
CA TYR A 481 -2.32 1.84 -20.33
C TYR A 481 -2.08 0.71 -19.33
N LEU A 482 -0.89 0.66 -18.74
CA LEU A 482 -0.51 -0.22 -17.64
C LEU A 482 0.08 0.65 -16.54
N LYS A 483 -0.62 0.75 -15.39
CA LYS A 483 -0.30 1.69 -14.29
C LYS A 483 -0.49 0.99 -12.95
N PRO A 484 0.27 -0.07 -12.66
CA PRO A 484 0.13 -0.80 -11.41
C PRO A 484 0.65 0.04 -10.23
N PHE A 485 0.09 -0.21 -9.04
CA PHE A 485 0.37 0.57 -7.84
C PHE A 485 1.11 -0.23 -6.75
N PHE A 486 0.99 -1.55 -6.71
CA PHE A 486 1.92 -2.50 -6.06
C PHE A 486 1.50 -3.95 -6.38
N ASN A 487 0.88 -4.08 -7.55
CA ASN A 487 0.19 -5.25 -8.02
C ASN A 487 0.87 -5.63 -9.33
N ASP A 488 1.66 -6.68 -9.28
CA ASP A 488 2.46 -7.07 -10.43
C ASP A 488 1.58 -7.61 -11.57
N GLY A 489 2.15 -7.64 -12.77
CA GLY A 489 1.53 -8.28 -13.93
C GLY A 489 2.10 -9.67 -14.22
N VAL A 490 1.51 -10.31 -15.22
CA VAL A 490 1.96 -11.55 -15.85
C VAL A 490 2.00 -11.38 -17.36
N PHE A 491 2.93 -12.06 -18.01
CA PHE A 491 3.05 -12.11 -19.46
C PHE A 491 2.54 -13.46 -19.97
N TYR A 492 1.59 -13.44 -20.90
CA TYR A 492 1.00 -14.65 -21.46
C TYR A 492 0.53 -14.43 -22.89
N ARG A 493 0.98 -15.29 -23.82
CA ARG A 493 0.58 -15.29 -25.24
C ARG A 493 0.59 -13.88 -25.86
N ASP A 494 1.76 -13.25 -25.86
CA ASP A 494 2.03 -11.92 -26.43
C ASP A 494 1.29 -10.74 -25.78
N HIS A 495 0.65 -10.97 -24.62
CA HIS A 495 -0.09 -9.96 -23.89
C HIS A 495 0.38 -9.85 -22.44
N ILE A 496 0.23 -8.66 -21.88
CA ILE A 496 0.49 -8.39 -20.47
C ILE A 496 -0.85 -8.18 -19.77
N TYR A 497 -1.10 -9.00 -18.77
CA TYR A 497 -2.25 -8.88 -17.86
C TYR A 497 -1.76 -8.27 -16.55
N GLY A 498 -2.35 -7.14 -16.18
CA GLY A 498 -1.96 -6.41 -14.99
C GLY A 498 -3.04 -5.39 -14.64
N PHE A 499 -2.67 -4.25 -14.07
CA PHE A 499 -3.66 -3.24 -13.71
C PHE A 499 -3.33 -1.84 -14.20
N ASP A 500 -4.40 -1.13 -14.51
CA ASP A 500 -4.41 0.29 -14.79
C ASP A 500 -5.13 0.99 -13.63
N GLY A 501 -4.35 1.37 -12.61
CA GLY A 501 -4.85 1.72 -11.29
C GLY A 501 -5.43 0.48 -10.58
N LYS A 502 -6.71 0.55 -10.20
CA LYS A 502 -7.42 -0.56 -9.52
C LYS A 502 -8.18 -1.52 -10.45
N PHE A 503 -8.08 -1.31 -11.75
CA PHE A 503 -8.83 -2.09 -12.74
C PHE A 503 -7.89 -3.02 -13.49
N LEU A 504 -8.25 -4.29 -13.55
CA LEU A 504 -7.57 -5.26 -14.42
C LEU A 504 -7.58 -4.76 -15.87
N THR A 505 -6.44 -4.89 -16.53
CA THR A 505 -6.21 -4.44 -17.89
C THR A 505 -5.38 -5.47 -18.65
N CYS A 506 -5.59 -5.54 -19.95
CA CYS A 506 -4.76 -6.28 -20.88
C CYS A 506 -4.16 -5.31 -21.89
N ILE A 507 -2.85 -5.42 -22.12
CA ILE A 507 -2.15 -4.69 -23.17
C ILE A 507 -1.42 -5.66 -24.08
N ASP A 508 -1.32 -5.31 -25.35
CA ASP A 508 -0.46 -5.99 -26.32
C ASP A 508 1.01 -5.72 -25.96
N ALA A 509 1.80 -6.79 -25.78
CA ALA A 509 3.17 -6.67 -25.30
C ALA A 509 4.10 -6.06 -26.35
N ALA A 510 3.83 -6.27 -27.64
CA ALA A 510 4.60 -5.73 -28.76
C ALA A 510 4.50 -4.21 -28.86
N THR A 511 3.30 -3.67 -28.72
CA THR A 511 2.96 -2.28 -29.03
C THR A 511 2.67 -1.42 -27.80
N GLY A 512 2.44 -2.04 -26.64
CA GLY A 512 2.01 -1.36 -25.41
C GLY A 512 0.57 -0.81 -25.49
N LYS A 513 -0.18 -1.12 -26.56
CA LYS A 513 -1.56 -0.66 -26.75
C LYS A 513 -2.52 -1.49 -25.91
N ARG A 514 -3.60 -0.85 -25.44
CA ARG A 514 -4.63 -1.50 -24.63
C ARG A 514 -5.50 -2.39 -25.50
N ALA A 515 -5.62 -3.66 -25.12
CA ALA A 515 -6.64 -4.56 -25.66
C ALA A 515 -7.99 -4.29 -24.97
N TRP A 516 -8.01 -4.33 -23.64
CA TRP A 516 -9.18 -3.97 -22.84
C TRP A 516 -8.80 -3.49 -21.44
N LYS A 517 -9.73 -2.80 -20.77
CA LYS A 517 -9.72 -2.50 -19.32
C LYS A 517 -11.08 -2.85 -18.75
N ARG A 518 -11.11 -3.50 -17.58
CA ARG A 518 -12.36 -3.82 -16.88
C ARG A 518 -13.23 -2.57 -16.74
N ALA A 519 -14.51 -2.69 -17.11
CA ALA A 519 -15.44 -1.58 -17.06
C ALA A 519 -15.71 -1.14 -15.61
N ARG A 520 -15.68 0.18 -15.34
CA ARG A 520 -15.86 0.74 -13.98
C ARG A 520 -17.16 0.28 -13.30
N ARG A 521 -18.25 0.15 -14.08
CA ARG A 521 -19.56 -0.30 -13.61
C ARG A 521 -19.58 -1.74 -13.08
N ARG A 522 -18.60 -2.56 -13.45
CA ARG A 522 -18.45 -3.95 -12.96
C ARG A 522 -17.60 -4.02 -11.69
N GLY A 523 -17.31 -2.88 -11.04
CA GLY A 523 -16.42 -2.82 -9.89
C GLY A 523 -14.94 -2.96 -10.26
N SER A 524 -14.10 -2.92 -9.23
CA SER A 524 -12.63 -3.07 -9.31
C SER A 524 -12.16 -4.25 -8.45
N TYR A 525 -10.94 -4.73 -8.69
CA TYR A 525 -10.28 -5.66 -7.77
C TYR A 525 -9.42 -4.94 -6.73
N GLY A 526 -9.49 -3.61 -6.69
CA GLY A 526 -8.63 -2.78 -5.84
C GLY A 526 -7.17 -2.91 -6.27
N HIS A 527 -6.28 -2.83 -5.29
CA HIS A 527 -4.86 -3.12 -5.43
C HIS A 527 -4.53 -4.56 -5.02
N GLY A 528 -5.37 -5.51 -5.45
CA GLY A 528 -5.18 -6.93 -5.24
C GLY A 528 -4.03 -7.53 -6.07
N GLN A 529 -3.79 -8.82 -5.91
CA GLN A 529 -2.71 -9.57 -6.56
C GLN A 529 -3.27 -10.63 -7.52
N LEU A 530 -2.43 -11.16 -8.43
CA LEU A 530 -2.84 -12.18 -9.39
C LEU A 530 -1.81 -13.30 -9.56
N LEU A 531 -2.30 -14.47 -9.97
CA LEU A 531 -1.53 -15.61 -10.49
C LEU A 531 -2.04 -16.00 -11.86
N LEU A 532 -1.17 -16.57 -12.70
CA LEU A 532 -1.51 -17.12 -13.99
C LEU A 532 -1.48 -18.66 -13.95
N LEU A 533 -2.61 -19.30 -14.21
CA LEU A 533 -2.70 -20.74 -14.46
C LEU A 533 -2.52 -20.97 -15.97
N THR A 534 -1.29 -21.26 -16.39
CA THR A 534 -0.90 -21.26 -17.81
C THR A 534 -1.56 -22.41 -18.59
N ALA A 535 -1.81 -23.55 -17.93
CA ALA A 535 -2.45 -24.74 -18.50
C ALA A 535 -3.91 -24.54 -18.92
N GLN A 536 -4.61 -23.54 -18.40
CA GLN A 536 -6.02 -23.26 -18.70
C GLN A 536 -6.28 -21.83 -19.20
N SER A 537 -5.22 -21.02 -19.38
CA SER A 537 -5.36 -19.60 -19.72
C SER A 537 -6.25 -18.85 -18.72
N LEU A 538 -6.00 -19.02 -17.41
CA LEU A 538 -6.78 -18.39 -16.35
C LEU A 538 -5.92 -17.48 -15.47
N LEU A 539 -6.50 -16.37 -15.03
CA LEU A 539 -5.97 -15.53 -13.97
C LEU A 539 -6.76 -15.82 -12.69
N LEU A 540 -6.06 -16.17 -11.61
CA LEU A 540 -6.64 -16.18 -10.27
C LEU A 540 -6.27 -14.86 -9.60
N ILE A 541 -7.29 -14.07 -9.21
CA ILE A 541 -7.12 -12.75 -8.61
C ILE A 541 -7.55 -12.80 -7.16
N GLN A 542 -6.68 -12.36 -6.26
CA GLN A 542 -7.01 -12.04 -4.87
C GLN A 542 -7.23 -10.53 -4.78
N ALA A 543 -8.48 -10.11 -4.70
CA ALA A 543 -8.85 -8.70 -4.64
C ALA A 543 -8.47 -8.07 -3.29
N GLU A 544 -8.36 -6.74 -3.26
CA GLU A 544 -7.94 -5.98 -2.07
C GLU A 544 -8.89 -6.14 -0.87
N ASP A 545 -10.17 -6.38 -1.14
CA ASP A 545 -11.20 -6.65 -0.13
C ASP A 545 -11.18 -8.09 0.39
N GLY A 546 -10.34 -8.96 -0.18
CA GLY A 546 -10.19 -10.35 0.20
C GLY A 546 -10.99 -11.35 -0.64
N ALA A 547 -11.75 -10.90 -1.65
CA ALA A 547 -12.45 -11.81 -2.55
C ALA A 547 -11.49 -12.48 -3.55
N LEU A 548 -11.73 -13.75 -3.85
CA LEU A 548 -11.12 -14.46 -4.97
C LEU A 548 -11.97 -14.28 -6.23
N ALA A 549 -11.32 -14.13 -7.37
CA ALA A 549 -11.97 -14.14 -8.67
C ALA A 549 -11.18 -14.93 -9.70
N LEU A 550 -11.88 -15.65 -10.56
CA LEU A 550 -11.31 -16.37 -11.69
C LEU A 550 -11.65 -15.63 -12.97
N VAL A 551 -10.64 -15.33 -13.79
CA VAL A 551 -10.79 -14.53 -15.01
C VAL A 551 -10.09 -15.22 -16.17
N GLU A 552 -10.68 -15.18 -17.36
CA GLU A 552 -10.04 -15.70 -18.57
C GLU A 552 -8.87 -14.80 -18.99
N ALA A 553 -7.69 -15.39 -19.24
CA ALA A 553 -6.50 -14.72 -19.75
C ALA A 553 -6.58 -14.59 -21.28
N THR A 554 -7.55 -13.80 -21.74
CA THR A 554 -7.83 -13.53 -23.16
C THR A 554 -7.64 -12.04 -23.49
N PRO A 555 -7.10 -11.69 -24.66
CA PRO A 555 -7.02 -10.31 -25.11
C PRO A 555 -8.32 -9.78 -25.75
N GLN A 556 -9.34 -10.62 -25.95
CA GLN A 556 -10.58 -10.21 -26.60
C GLN A 556 -11.44 -9.31 -25.72
N GLU A 557 -11.68 -9.71 -24.47
CA GLU A 557 -12.45 -8.93 -23.50
C GLU A 557 -12.17 -9.33 -22.06
N HIS A 558 -12.63 -8.52 -21.10
CA HIS A 558 -12.65 -8.93 -19.70
C HIS A 558 -13.82 -9.89 -19.43
N ARG A 559 -13.48 -11.14 -19.07
CA ARG A 559 -14.45 -12.18 -18.70
C ARG A 559 -14.12 -12.80 -17.34
N GLU A 560 -14.87 -12.39 -16.31
CA GLU A 560 -14.85 -13.02 -14.98
C GLU A 560 -15.75 -14.26 -15.01
N LEU A 561 -15.20 -15.41 -14.64
CA LEU A 561 -15.87 -16.71 -14.68
C LEU A 561 -16.49 -17.07 -13.33
N ALA A 562 -15.80 -16.72 -12.24
CA ALA A 562 -16.22 -17.05 -10.89
C ALA A 562 -15.71 -16.03 -9.87
N ARG A 563 -16.39 -15.96 -8.71
CA ARG A 563 -16.00 -15.14 -7.57
C ARG A 563 -16.43 -15.80 -6.26
N LEU A 564 -15.58 -15.72 -5.25
CA LEU A 564 -15.83 -16.28 -3.90
C LEU A 564 -15.25 -15.33 -2.83
N PRO A 565 -15.98 -15.03 -1.74
CA PRO A 565 -15.37 -14.37 -0.58
C PRO A 565 -14.35 -15.31 0.09
N ALA A 566 -13.13 -14.84 0.37
CA ALA A 566 -12.10 -15.67 0.98
C ALA A 566 -11.53 -15.06 2.27
N LEU A 567 -11.26 -13.76 2.29
CA LEU A 567 -10.76 -13.00 3.43
C LEU A 567 -11.66 -11.78 3.67
N ASN A 568 -11.66 -11.26 4.90
CA ASN A 568 -12.57 -10.18 5.31
C ASN A 568 -11.88 -8.87 5.69
N ALA A 569 -10.59 -8.72 5.41
CA ALA A 569 -9.80 -7.52 5.71
C ALA A 569 -8.90 -7.12 4.55
N LYS A 570 -8.24 -5.97 4.69
CA LYS A 570 -7.33 -5.39 3.68
C LYS A 570 -6.27 -6.42 3.28
N THR A 571 -6.21 -6.72 1.98
CA THR A 571 -5.44 -7.84 1.45
C THR A 571 -4.51 -7.38 0.33
N TRP A 572 -3.21 -7.28 0.61
CA TRP A 572 -2.19 -6.91 -0.39
C TRP A 572 -1.16 -8.02 -0.62
N ASN A 573 -1.20 -9.10 0.18
CA ASN A 573 -0.31 -10.24 0.08
C ASN A 573 -0.55 -10.99 -1.25
N HIS A 574 0.50 -11.51 -1.87
CA HIS A 574 0.35 -12.38 -3.04
C HIS A 574 -0.24 -13.73 -2.62
N PRO A 575 -1.26 -14.24 -3.32
CA PRO A 575 -1.73 -15.61 -3.14
C PRO A 575 -0.68 -16.58 -3.67
N ILE A 576 -0.71 -17.82 -3.19
CA ILE A 576 0.14 -18.89 -3.73
C ILE A 576 -0.68 -20.13 -4.02
N ILE A 577 -0.22 -20.93 -4.98
CA ILE A 577 -0.73 -22.28 -5.20
C ILE A 577 0.43 -23.25 -5.09
N ALA A 578 0.31 -24.20 -4.16
CA ALA A 578 1.28 -25.27 -3.97
C ALA A 578 0.54 -26.58 -3.73
N GLN A 579 1.01 -27.66 -4.36
CA GLN A 579 0.43 -29.01 -4.22
C GLN A 579 -1.10 -29.03 -4.39
N GLY A 580 -1.62 -28.28 -5.37
CA GLY A 580 -3.06 -28.21 -5.68
C GLY A 580 -3.92 -27.46 -4.66
N LYS A 581 -3.31 -26.83 -3.65
CA LYS A 581 -4.01 -26.00 -2.65
C LYS A 581 -3.70 -24.53 -2.86
N LEU A 582 -4.72 -23.70 -2.66
CA LEU A 582 -4.61 -22.25 -2.67
C LEU A 582 -4.41 -21.75 -1.24
N PHE A 583 -3.33 -21.03 -1.00
CA PHE A 583 -3.08 -20.37 0.28
C PHE A 583 -3.19 -18.87 0.12
N VAL A 584 -4.02 -18.25 0.95
CA VAL A 584 -4.24 -16.81 0.97
C VAL A 584 -4.12 -16.29 2.40
N ARG A 585 -3.65 -15.06 2.54
CA ARG A 585 -3.62 -14.37 3.83
C ARG A 585 -3.76 -12.87 3.69
N ASN A 586 -4.05 -12.24 4.82
CA ASN A 586 -3.89 -10.81 5.03
C ASN A 586 -3.15 -10.56 6.36
N GLY A 587 -3.28 -9.35 6.92
CA GLY A 587 -2.71 -8.98 8.21
C GLY A 587 -3.48 -9.51 9.45
N GLU A 588 -4.53 -10.30 9.25
CA GLU A 588 -5.40 -10.78 10.34
C GLU A 588 -5.61 -12.30 10.32
N GLU A 589 -5.76 -12.88 9.15
CA GLU A 589 -6.06 -14.30 8.96
C GLU A 589 -5.31 -14.90 7.77
N ALA A 590 -5.12 -16.22 7.84
CA ALA A 590 -4.64 -17.06 6.76
C ALA A 590 -5.63 -18.21 6.52
N VAL A 591 -5.80 -18.58 5.26
CA VAL A 591 -6.79 -19.57 4.81
C VAL A 591 -6.17 -20.47 3.76
N CYS A 592 -6.52 -21.75 3.82
CA CYS A 592 -6.22 -22.73 2.78
C CYS A 592 -7.50 -23.23 2.14
N PHE A 593 -7.51 -23.24 0.81
CA PHE A 593 -8.56 -23.83 0.01
C PHE A 593 -8.03 -25.02 -0.79
N GLN A 594 -8.78 -26.11 -0.77
CA GLN A 594 -8.65 -27.15 -1.78
C GLN A 594 -9.29 -26.64 -3.08
N LEU A 595 -8.49 -26.55 -4.15
CA LEU A 595 -9.02 -26.18 -5.45
C LEU A 595 -9.73 -27.39 -6.10
N PRO A 596 -10.83 -27.17 -6.83
CA PRO A 596 -11.58 -28.22 -7.50
C PRO A 596 -10.81 -28.68 -8.75
N ALA A 597 -9.84 -29.57 -8.57
CA ALA A 597 -9.03 -30.05 -9.69
C ALA A 597 -9.89 -30.76 -10.74
N THR A 598 -9.67 -30.44 -12.01
CA THR A 598 -10.23 -31.23 -13.12
C THR A 598 -9.20 -32.30 -13.47
N SER A 599 -9.63 -33.57 -13.52
CA SER A 599 -8.79 -34.62 -14.07
C SER A 599 -8.46 -34.25 -15.51
N ALA A 600 -7.18 -34.22 -15.87
CA ALA A 600 -6.76 -34.08 -17.26
C ALA A 600 -7.53 -35.12 -18.10
N PRO A 601 -8.04 -34.79 -19.29
CA PRO A 601 -8.60 -35.81 -20.16
C PRO A 601 -7.50 -36.85 -20.40
N GLU A 602 -7.80 -38.12 -20.09
CA GLU A 602 -6.96 -39.24 -20.48
C GLU A 602 -6.73 -39.12 -21.99
N THR A 603 -5.47 -38.90 -22.39
CA THR A 603 -5.12 -38.87 -23.81
C THR A 603 -5.51 -40.23 -24.41
N PRO A 604 -6.29 -40.27 -25.51
CA PRO A 604 -6.72 -41.53 -26.11
C PRO A 604 -5.57 -42.37 -26.66
#